data_AF-A0A6N7LV73-F1
#
_entry.id   AF-A0A6N7LV73-F1
#
_cell.length_a   1.000
_cell.length_b   1.000
_cell.length_c   1.000
_cell.angle_alpha   90.00
_cell.angle_beta   90.00
_cell.angle_gamma   90.00
#
_symmetry.space_group_name_H-M   'P 1'
#
loop_
_entity.id
_entity.type
_entity.pdbx_description
1 polymer ?
#
loop_
_entity_poly.entity_id
_entity_poly.type
_entity_poly.pdbx_seq_one_letter_code
_entity_poly.pdbx_strand_id
1 'polypeptide(L)'
;MSTIDKVVQAIRSDLSDIATDHDKGDSDLYRFVGVKDSRSYNFILDAFYLLEDTQLAKVSFKGSDFQKSDFGTLYLLYYGLLNACYMQQQATLVLCRELGVTDGLDPIKTADIVNFRNSFSAHSPNRGRGDEQHSFILARHAMRVGRVEGYSANHVSGHLSLQADIFQLLNDWDESLEKVLIMIGERIYGDEFRQKI
;
A
#
# COMPACT_ATOMS: atom_id res chain seq x y z
N MET A 1 15.74 -5.10 6.91
CA MET A 1 15.07 -4.72 5.65
C MET A 1 14.10 -5.85 5.30
N SER A 2 12.82 -5.53 5.14
CA SER A 2 11.78 -6.52 4.83
C SER A 2 11.95 -7.07 3.41
N THR A 3 11.30 -8.20 3.09
CA THR A 3 11.27 -8.74 1.72
C THR A 3 10.70 -7.72 0.74
N ILE A 4 9.65 -6.99 1.14
CA ILE A 4 9.05 -5.89 0.38
C ILE A 4 10.13 -4.87 -0.01
N ASP A 5 10.88 -4.38 0.98
CA ASP A 5 11.93 -3.36 0.75
C ASP A 5 13.01 -3.89 -0.20
N LYS A 6 13.43 -5.15 -0.04
CA LYS A 6 14.45 -5.79 -0.88
C LYS A 6 14.02 -5.88 -2.34
N VAL A 7 12.78 -6.31 -2.60
CA VAL A 7 12.25 -6.41 -3.97
C VAL A 7 12.18 -5.03 -4.62
N VAL A 8 11.59 -4.06 -3.92
CA VAL A 8 11.46 -2.67 -4.44
C VAL A 8 12.84 -2.08 -4.70
N GLN A 9 13.78 -2.21 -3.76
CA GLN A 9 15.12 -1.67 -3.90
C GLN A 9 15.89 -2.32 -5.06
N ALA A 10 15.83 -3.65 -5.20
CA ALA A 10 16.53 -4.36 -6.29
C ALA A 10 16.08 -3.84 -7.66
N ILE A 11 14.76 -3.78 -7.89
CA ILE A 11 14.19 -3.32 -9.15
C ILE A 11 14.52 -1.85 -9.40
N ARG A 12 14.40 -1.01 -8.38
CA ARG A 12 14.69 0.43 -8.47
C ARG A 12 16.17 0.71 -8.73
N SER A 13 17.07 -0.06 -8.12
CA SER A 13 18.51 0.05 -8.35
C SER A 13 18.86 -0.30 -9.79
N ASP A 14 18.39 -1.45 -10.29
CA ASP A 14 18.69 -1.86 -11.67
C ASP A 14 18.10 -0.88 -12.70
N LEU A 15 16.91 -0.34 -12.45
CA LEU A 15 16.33 0.73 -13.28
C LEU A 15 17.18 2.00 -13.28
N SER A 16 17.70 2.39 -12.12
CA SER A 16 18.60 3.55 -12.00
C SER A 16 19.93 3.30 -12.72
N ASP A 17 20.49 2.11 -12.60
CA ASP A 17 21.74 1.73 -13.26
C ASP A 17 21.56 1.75 -14.79
N ILE A 18 20.44 1.27 -15.31
CA ILE A 18 20.12 1.35 -16.73
C ILE A 18 19.93 2.81 -17.18
N ALA A 19 19.22 3.63 -16.40
CA ALA A 19 18.92 5.01 -16.78
C ALA A 19 20.15 5.94 -16.77
N THR A 20 21.18 5.61 -15.98
CA THR A 20 22.41 6.40 -15.86
C THR A 20 23.54 5.90 -16.78
N ASP A 21 23.35 4.75 -17.42
CA ASP A 21 24.27 4.19 -18.40
C ASP A 21 24.16 4.91 -19.75
N HIS A 22 25.19 5.68 -20.11
CA HIS A 22 25.20 6.50 -21.34
C HIS A 22 25.17 5.68 -22.64
N ASP A 23 25.46 4.38 -22.57
CA ASP A 23 25.40 3.49 -23.72
C ASP A 23 24.00 2.88 -23.94
N LYS A 24 23.07 3.07 -22.98
CA LYS A 24 21.70 2.56 -23.04
C LYS A 24 20.70 3.65 -23.43
N GLY A 25 19.60 3.23 -24.03
CA GLY A 25 18.47 4.11 -24.35
C GLY A 25 17.24 3.75 -23.54
N ASP A 26 16.21 4.59 -23.61
CA ASP A 26 14.94 4.36 -22.90
C ASP A 26 14.30 2.99 -23.22
N SER A 27 14.54 2.45 -24.42
CA SER A 27 14.06 1.12 -24.81
C SER A 27 14.59 -0.01 -23.92
N ASP A 28 15.78 0.15 -23.33
CA ASP A 28 16.38 -0.83 -22.42
C ASP A 28 15.64 -0.86 -21.08
N LEU A 29 15.13 0.29 -20.62
CA LEU A 29 14.27 0.37 -19.43
C LEU A 29 12.96 -0.39 -19.64
N TYR A 30 12.34 -0.23 -20.82
CA TYR A 30 11.07 -0.89 -21.14
C TYR A 30 11.28 -2.39 -21.26
N ARG A 31 12.38 -2.78 -21.93
CA ARG A 31 12.77 -4.18 -22.08
C ARG A 31 13.04 -4.85 -20.74
N PHE A 32 13.71 -4.15 -19.81
CA PHE A 32 14.03 -4.68 -18.48
C PHE A 32 12.78 -5.09 -17.71
N VAL A 33 11.75 -4.23 -17.64
CA VAL A 33 10.48 -4.58 -16.98
C VAL A 33 9.52 -5.37 -17.87
N GLY A 34 9.92 -5.67 -19.11
CA GLY A 34 9.15 -6.50 -20.04
C GLY A 34 7.92 -5.82 -20.64
N VAL A 35 7.95 -4.50 -20.83
CA VAL A 35 6.87 -3.71 -21.48
C VAL A 35 7.33 -3.10 -22.81
N LYS A 36 6.37 -2.65 -23.63
CA LYS A 36 6.64 -2.25 -25.03
C LYS A 36 6.80 -0.75 -25.23
N ASP A 37 6.28 0.06 -24.32
CA ASP A 37 6.22 1.51 -24.48
C ASP A 37 6.50 2.26 -23.19
N SER A 38 6.81 3.55 -23.37
CA SER A 38 7.12 4.49 -22.30
C SER A 38 5.95 4.71 -21.35
N ARG A 39 4.72 4.55 -21.83
CA ARG A 39 3.53 4.78 -21.02
C ARG A 39 3.39 3.72 -19.94
N SER A 40 3.46 2.44 -20.31
CA SER A 40 3.44 1.33 -19.35
C SER A 40 4.64 1.39 -18.40
N TYR A 41 5.82 1.72 -18.93
CA TYR A 41 7.01 1.91 -18.10
C TYR A 41 6.84 3.01 -17.05
N ASN A 42 6.33 4.18 -17.43
CA ASN A 42 6.14 5.29 -16.50
C ASN A 42 5.15 4.92 -15.37
N PHE A 43 4.07 4.19 -15.69
CA PHE A 43 3.17 3.69 -14.65
C PHE A 43 3.86 2.72 -13.68
N ILE A 44 4.74 1.84 -14.18
CA ILE A 44 5.53 0.93 -13.35
C ILE A 44 6.48 1.72 -12.45
N LEU A 45 7.18 2.70 -13.02
CA LEU A 45 8.13 3.54 -12.32
C LEU A 45 7.47 4.33 -11.18
N ASP A 46 6.37 5.03 -11.49
CA ASP A 46 5.57 5.79 -10.54
C ASP A 46 5.04 4.91 -9.41
N ALA A 47 4.59 3.69 -9.74
CA ALA A 47 4.11 2.74 -8.74
C ALA A 47 5.22 2.30 -7.77
N PHE A 48 6.44 2.06 -8.25
CA PHE A 48 7.55 1.72 -7.36
C PHE A 48 8.00 2.90 -6.48
N TYR A 49 8.04 4.13 -6.99
CA TYR A 49 8.28 5.31 -6.15
C TYR A 49 7.23 5.42 -5.03
N LEU A 50 5.95 5.25 -5.40
CA LEU A 50 4.88 5.32 -4.42
C LEU A 50 4.98 4.20 -3.38
N LEU A 51 5.36 2.99 -3.77
CA LEU A 51 5.62 1.89 -2.84
C LEU A 51 6.75 2.20 -1.86
N GLU A 52 7.85 2.78 -2.35
CA GLU A 52 9.01 3.16 -1.53
C GLU A 52 8.64 4.22 -0.48
N ASP A 53 8.02 5.33 -0.91
CA ASP A 53 7.62 6.44 -0.03
C ASP A 53 6.62 5.98 1.05
N THR A 54 5.64 5.17 0.66
CA THR A 54 4.62 4.66 1.57
C THR A 54 5.16 3.61 2.54
N GLN A 55 6.18 2.88 2.13
CA GLN A 55 6.86 1.94 3.00
C GLN A 55 7.70 2.66 4.06
N LEU A 56 8.38 3.76 3.70
CA LEU A 56 9.02 4.67 4.66
C LEU A 56 8.01 5.26 5.65
N ALA A 57 6.82 5.62 5.20
CA ALA A 57 5.75 6.11 6.07
C ALA A 57 5.29 5.04 7.09
N LYS A 58 5.13 3.78 6.65
CA LYS A 58 4.80 2.66 7.55
C LYS A 58 5.89 2.38 8.57
N VAL A 59 7.15 2.39 8.15
CA VAL A 59 8.30 2.25 9.06
C VAL A 59 8.31 3.37 10.10
N SER A 60 8.09 4.61 9.66
CA SER A 60 8.00 5.78 10.55
C SER A 60 6.85 5.65 11.56
N PHE A 61 5.69 5.14 11.14
CA PHE A 61 4.58 4.85 12.06
C PHE A 61 4.97 3.78 13.08
N LYS A 62 5.50 2.63 12.64
CA LYS A 62 5.92 1.52 13.51
C LYS A 62 6.98 1.95 14.53
N GLY A 63 7.85 2.90 14.17
CA GLY A 63 8.88 3.46 15.05
C GLY A 63 8.43 4.66 15.90
N SER A 64 7.20 5.14 15.74
CA SER A 64 6.71 6.33 16.44
C SER A 64 6.26 6.03 17.88
N ASP A 65 6.42 7.00 18.78
CA ASP A 65 5.81 6.97 20.12
C ASP A 65 4.41 7.60 20.09
N PHE A 66 3.54 7.06 19.23
CA PHE A 66 2.21 7.61 18.98
C PHE A 66 1.35 7.67 20.25
N GLN A 67 1.60 6.80 21.23
CA GLN A 67 0.88 6.76 22.51
C GLN A 67 1.04 8.06 23.32
N LYS A 68 2.21 8.69 23.23
CA LYS A 68 2.53 9.95 23.91
C LYS A 68 2.22 11.19 23.07
N SER A 69 1.87 11.02 21.80
CA SER A 69 1.53 12.13 20.92
C SER A 69 0.25 12.83 21.39
N ASP A 70 0.16 14.14 21.10
CA ASP A 70 -1.11 14.84 21.22
C ASP A 70 -2.14 14.26 20.24
N PHE A 71 -3.42 14.54 20.48
CA PHE A 71 -4.49 13.92 19.68
C PHE A 71 -4.45 14.32 18.20
N GLY A 72 -4.06 15.55 17.87
CA GLY A 72 -3.96 16.01 16.49
C GLY A 72 -2.88 15.23 15.74
N THR A 73 -1.70 15.11 16.34
CA THR A 73 -0.60 14.31 15.79
C THR A 73 -0.98 12.84 15.67
N LEU A 74 -1.58 12.25 16.71
CA LEU A 74 -2.05 10.85 16.68
C LEU A 74 -3.07 10.60 15.56
N TYR A 75 -4.00 11.54 15.36
CA TYR A 75 -4.98 11.46 14.28
C TYR A 75 -4.30 11.50 12.90
N LEU A 76 -3.34 12.40 12.69
CA LEU A 76 -2.57 12.48 11.45
C LEU A 76 -1.73 11.23 11.19
N LEU A 77 -1.14 10.62 12.22
CA LEU A 77 -0.38 9.37 12.09
C LEU A 77 -1.25 8.23 11.58
N TYR A 78 -2.43 8.02 12.18
CA TYR A 78 -3.37 6.99 11.73
C TYR A 78 -3.90 7.27 10.32
N TYR A 79 -4.24 8.53 10.03
CA TYR A 79 -4.71 8.94 8.70
C TYR A 79 -3.65 8.73 7.62
N GLY A 80 -2.41 9.11 7.91
CA GLY A 80 -1.26 8.93 7.04
C GLY A 80 -0.98 7.45 6.78
N LEU A 81 -0.97 6.63 7.84
CA LEU A 81 -0.77 5.19 7.74
C LEU A 81 -1.82 4.52 6.85
N LEU A 82 -3.10 4.75 7.13
CA LEU A 82 -4.19 4.13 6.39
C LEU A 82 -4.15 4.54 4.91
N ASN A 83 -3.87 5.82 4.61
CA ASN A 83 -3.68 6.27 3.24
C ASN A 83 -2.42 5.69 2.58
N ALA A 84 -1.34 5.52 3.31
CA ALA A 84 -0.13 4.86 2.79
C ALA A 84 -0.45 3.44 2.33
N CYS A 85 -1.15 2.64 3.15
CA CYS A 85 -1.58 1.29 2.76
C CYS A 85 -2.52 1.29 1.54
N TYR A 86 -3.45 2.25 1.46
CA TYR A 86 -4.31 2.40 0.28
C TYR A 86 -3.51 2.76 -0.99
N MET A 87 -2.54 3.67 -0.89
CA MET A 87 -1.65 4.01 -1.99
C MET A 87 -0.79 2.83 -2.42
N GLN A 88 -0.29 2.02 -1.48
CA GLN A 88 0.38 0.75 -1.78
C GLN A 88 -0.53 -0.21 -2.55
N GLN A 89 -1.80 -0.33 -2.16
CA GLN A 89 -2.78 -1.14 -2.89
C GLN A 89 -2.93 -0.65 -4.34
N GLN A 90 -3.12 0.65 -4.56
CA GLN A 90 -3.28 1.19 -5.91
C GLN A 90 -2.03 0.98 -6.77
N ALA A 91 -0.83 1.24 -6.21
CA ALA A 91 0.44 1.00 -6.88
C ALA A 91 0.60 -0.49 -7.27
N THR A 92 0.30 -1.39 -6.33
CA THR A 92 0.40 -2.84 -6.56
C THR A 92 -0.54 -3.29 -7.67
N LEU A 93 -1.79 -2.81 -7.67
CA LEU A 93 -2.77 -3.13 -8.72
C LEU A 93 -2.32 -2.60 -10.10
N VAL A 94 -1.67 -1.44 -10.15
CA VAL A 94 -1.07 -0.92 -11.38
C VAL A 94 0.06 -1.83 -11.85
N LEU A 95 1.01 -2.19 -10.98
CA LEU A 95 2.11 -3.10 -11.33
C LEU A 95 1.60 -4.44 -11.86
N CYS A 96 0.64 -5.05 -11.17
CA CYS A 96 0.03 -6.30 -11.60
C CYS A 96 -0.62 -6.18 -12.99
N ARG A 97 -1.32 -5.08 -13.26
CA ARG A 97 -1.94 -4.83 -14.57
C ARG A 97 -0.89 -4.67 -15.67
N GLU A 98 0.11 -3.82 -15.47
CA GLU A 98 1.11 -3.51 -16.50
C GLU A 98 2.04 -4.71 -16.77
N LEU A 99 2.32 -5.54 -15.76
CA LEU A 99 3.20 -6.71 -15.87
C LEU A 99 2.46 -8.02 -16.19
N GLY A 100 1.12 -8.00 -16.17
CA GLY A 100 0.28 -9.18 -16.42
C GLY A 100 0.28 -10.21 -15.29
N VAL A 101 0.49 -9.79 -14.03
CA VAL A 101 0.43 -10.66 -12.84
C VAL A 101 -1.02 -10.71 -12.36
N THR A 102 -1.68 -11.85 -12.54
CA THR A 102 -3.10 -12.02 -12.17
C THR A 102 -3.32 -12.75 -10.85
N ASP A 103 -2.31 -13.49 -10.39
CA ASP A 103 -2.41 -14.32 -9.19
C ASP A 103 -2.24 -13.49 -7.91
N GLY A 104 -2.84 -13.95 -6.81
CA GLY A 104 -2.75 -13.29 -5.49
C GLY A 104 -3.39 -11.90 -5.39
N LEU A 105 -4.17 -11.48 -6.39
CA LEU A 105 -4.83 -10.17 -6.40
C LEU A 105 -5.97 -10.04 -5.39
N ASP A 106 -6.66 -11.14 -5.05
CA ASP A 106 -7.82 -11.08 -4.18
C ASP A 106 -7.46 -10.56 -2.77
N PRO A 107 -6.44 -11.10 -2.08
CA PRO A 107 -5.97 -10.53 -0.82
C PRO A 107 -5.62 -9.04 -0.88
N ILE A 108 -5.07 -8.57 -2.02
CA ILE A 108 -4.76 -7.14 -2.21
C ILE A 108 -6.04 -6.32 -2.33
N LYS A 109 -7.01 -6.77 -3.13
CA LYS A 109 -8.26 -6.04 -3.39
C LYS A 109 -9.17 -5.97 -2.17
N THR A 110 -9.18 -7.02 -1.36
CA THR A 110 -10.08 -7.15 -0.20
C THR A 110 -9.39 -6.88 1.14
N ALA A 111 -8.19 -6.31 1.14
CA ALA A 111 -7.40 -6.08 2.35
C ALA A 111 -8.17 -5.26 3.40
N ASP A 112 -8.25 -5.77 4.63
CA ASP A 112 -9.01 -5.15 5.69
C ASP A 112 -8.50 -3.76 6.05
N ILE A 113 -7.19 -3.53 6.05
CA ILE A 113 -6.62 -2.19 6.31
C ILE A 113 -7.16 -1.12 5.34
N VAL A 114 -7.46 -1.51 4.10
CA VAL A 114 -8.08 -0.63 3.09
C VAL A 114 -9.58 -0.43 3.37
N ASN A 115 -10.28 -1.47 3.82
CA ASN A 115 -11.67 -1.35 4.28
C ASN A 115 -11.77 -0.39 5.47
N PHE A 116 -10.84 -0.47 6.42
CA PHE A 116 -10.70 0.49 7.52
C PHE A 116 -10.38 1.89 6.98
N ARG A 117 -9.39 2.05 6.09
CA ARG A 117 -9.12 3.36 5.44
C ARG A 117 -10.38 3.96 4.82
N ASN A 118 -11.12 3.20 4.04
CA ASN A 118 -12.31 3.68 3.34
C ASN A 118 -13.47 4.01 4.28
N SER A 119 -13.53 3.35 5.44
CA SER A 119 -14.55 3.62 6.45
C SER A 119 -14.20 4.86 7.29
N PHE A 120 -12.93 5.03 7.66
CA PHE A 120 -12.49 5.97 8.70
C PHE A 120 -11.73 7.21 8.18
N SER A 121 -10.98 7.07 7.09
CA SER A 121 -10.08 8.11 6.56
C SER A 121 -10.55 8.72 5.24
N ALA A 122 -11.47 8.07 4.53
CA ALA A 122 -12.06 8.69 3.34
C ALA A 122 -13.18 9.68 3.68
N HIS A 123 -13.78 9.58 4.88
CA HIS A 123 -15.06 10.19 5.26
C HIS A 123 -16.18 9.89 4.25
N SER A 124 -17.41 10.32 4.52
CA SER A 124 -18.61 10.06 3.69
C SER A 124 -18.50 10.26 2.16
N PRO A 125 -17.63 11.11 1.56
CA PRO A 125 -17.58 11.26 0.10
C PRO A 125 -17.28 9.99 -0.72
N ASN A 126 -16.62 8.97 -0.17
CA ASN A 126 -16.34 7.71 -0.90
C ASN A 126 -17.42 6.64 -0.75
N ARG A 127 -18.47 6.88 0.05
CA ARG A 127 -19.64 5.99 0.16
C ARG A 127 -20.93 6.75 -0.11
N GLY A 128 -21.10 7.17 -1.37
CA GLY A 128 -22.37 7.63 -1.94
C GLY A 128 -23.01 8.87 -1.29
N ARG A 129 -24.05 9.39 -1.93
CA ARG A 129 -24.99 10.37 -1.34
C ARG A 129 -26.31 9.64 -1.11
N GLY A 130 -26.83 9.56 0.13
CA GLY A 130 -28.14 8.95 0.45
C GLY A 130 -28.20 8.25 1.82
N ASP A 131 -29.19 7.38 2.03
CA ASP A 131 -29.43 6.57 3.26
C ASP A 131 -28.27 5.61 3.65
N GLU A 132 -27.19 5.60 2.87
CA GLU A 132 -25.93 4.88 3.09
C GLU A 132 -24.83 5.78 3.69
N GLN A 133 -25.17 6.95 4.23
CA GLN A 133 -24.21 7.85 4.88
C GLN A 133 -23.64 7.23 6.17
N HIS A 134 -22.50 6.55 6.05
CA HIS A 134 -21.77 6.06 7.21
C HIS A 134 -20.72 7.08 7.64
N SER A 135 -20.83 7.56 8.88
CA SER A 135 -19.77 8.36 9.51
C SER A 135 -19.11 7.48 10.55
N PHE A 136 -17.97 6.87 10.20
CA PHE A 136 -17.15 6.21 11.20
C PHE A 136 -16.17 7.23 11.80
N ILE A 137 -16.20 7.37 13.11
CA ILE A 137 -15.22 8.17 13.84
C ILE A 137 -14.04 7.29 14.25
N LEU A 138 -12.81 7.80 14.20
CA LEU A 138 -11.67 7.15 14.85
C LEU A 138 -11.75 7.40 16.36
N ALA A 139 -11.99 6.35 17.15
CA ALA A 139 -12.09 6.46 18.60
C ALA A 139 -10.74 6.85 19.21
N ARG A 140 -10.72 7.99 19.94
CA ARG A 140 -9.48 8.57 20.48
C ARG A 140 -8.75 7.64 21.43
N HIS A 141 -9.51 6.95 22.29
CA HIS A 141 -8.96 6.01 23.27
C HIS A 141 -8.39 4.76 22.57
N ALA A 142 -9.04 4.29 21.51
CA ALA A 142 -8.58 3.15 20.73
C ALA A 142 -7.23 3.44 20.04
N MET A 143 -7.09 4.60 19.39
CA MET A 143 -5.82 4.98 18.74
C MET A 143 -4.66 5.05 19.73
N ARG A 144 -4.90 5.50 20.98
CA ARG A 144 -3.85 5.55 22.01
C ARG A 144 -3.33 4.17 22.40
N VAL A 145 -4.12 3.12 22.20
CA VAL A 145 -3.74 1.74 22.55
C VAL A 145 -3.45 0.88 21.32
N GLY A 146 -3.18 1.50 20.16
CA GLY A 146 -2.81 0.77 18.95
C GLY A 146 -4.01 0.13 18.23
N ARG A 147 -5.23 0.64 18.44
CA ARG A 147 -6.44 0.10 17.80
C ARG A 147 -7.07 1.08 16.83
N VAL A 148 -7.81 0.54 15.87
CA VAL A 148 -8.77 1.27 15.05
C VAL A 148 -10.14 0.80 15.47
N GLU A 149 -10.88 1.70 16.12
CA GLU A 149 -12.27 1.43 16.48
C GLU A 149 -13.13 2.56 15.96
N GLY A 150 -14.31 2.21 15.47
CA GLY A 150 -15.39 3.15 15.52
C GLY A 150 -16.70 2.65 14.99
N TYR A 151 -17.62 3.59 15.01
CA TYR A 151 -19.03 3.31 15.10
C TYR A 151 -19.78 4.20 14.12
N SER A 152 -20.78 3.62 13.47
CA SER A 152 -21.75 4.31 12.64
C SER A 152 -23.15 3.98 13.15
N ALA A 153 -23.95 5.02 13.44
CA ALA A 153 -25.38 4.90 13.75
C ALA A 153 -26.28 4.91 12.51
N ASN A 154 -25.70 5.23 11.35
CA ASN A 154 -26.42 5.47 10.10
C ASN A 154 -26.10 4.35 9.08
N HIS A 155 -26.12 3.09 9.50
CA HIS A 155 -25.97 1.95 8.60
C HIS A 155 -27.34 1.30 8.34
N VAL A 156 -27.54 0.74 7.14
CA VAL A 156 -28.80 0.10 6.72
C VAL A 156 -29.23 -1.05 7.64
N SER A 157 -28.27 -1.67 8.33
CA SER A 157 -28.51 -2.71 9.33
C SER A 157 -28.59 -2.19 10.78
N GLY A 158 -28.64 -0.87 10.98
CA GLY A 158 -28.64 -0.21 12.29
C GLY A 158 -27.24 0.20 12.77
N HIS A 159 -26.89 -0.16 14.00
CA HIS A 159 -25.60 0.17 14.59
C HIS A 159 -24.49 -0.75 14.07
N LEU A 160 -23.45 -0.16 13.48
CA LEU A 160 -22.26 -0.90 13.07
C LEU A 160 -21.07 -0.44 13.90
N SER A 161 -20.36 -1.40 14.51
CA SER A 161 -19.10 -1.17 15.22
C SER A 161 -18.03 -2.01 14.56
N LEU A 162 -16.91 -1.38 14.19
CA LEU A 162 -15.73 -2.04 13.67
C LEU A 162 -14.58 -1.81 14.63
N GLN A 163 -13.81 -2.86 14.90
CA GLN A 163 -12.63 -2.80 15.75
C GLN A 163 -11.52 -3.69 15.18
N ALA A 164 -10.28 -3.23 15.26
CA ALA A 164 -9.10 -4.01 14.92
C ALA A 164 -7.87 -3.47 15.64
N ASP A 165 -6.87 -4.33 15.81
CA ASP A 165 -5.51 -3.94 16.17
C ASP A 165 -4.77 -3.43 14.93
N ILE A 166 -4.16 -2.24 15.01
CA ILE A 166 -3.52 -1.63 13.83
C ILE A 166 -2.28 -2.41 13.39
N PHE A 167 -1.56 -3.03 14.33
CA PHE A 167 -0.36 -3.80 14.00
C PHE A 167 -0.71 -5.12 13.35
N GLN A 168 -1.80 -5.77 13.79
CA GLN A 168 -2.32 -6.94 13.10
C GLN A 168 -2.72 -6.60 11.67
N LEU A 169 -3.50 -5.52 11.46
CA LEU A 169 -3.88 -5.06 10.11
C LEU A 169 -2.66 -4.78 9.23
N LEU A 170 -1.59 -4.20 9.79
CA LEU A 170 -0.35 -3.95 9.06
C LEU A 170 0.40 -5.24 8.71
N ASN A 171 0.45 -6.20 9.63
CA ASN A 171 1.12 -7.48 9.38
C ASN A 171 0.38 -8.27 8.29
N ASP A 172 -0.95 -8.36 8.36
CA ASP A 172 -1.78 -9.03 7.34
C ASP A 172 -1.61 -8.37 5.96
N TRP A 173 -1.51 -7.04 5.95
CA TRP A 173 -1.22 -6.27 4.74
C TRP A 173 0.18 -6.55 4.20
N ASP A 174 1.20 -6.55 5.06
CA ASP A 174 2.59 -6.82 4.69
C ASP A 174 2.73 -8.24 4.10
N GLU A 175 2.10 -9.25 4.72
CA GLU A 175 2.10 -10.62 4.20
C GLU A 175 1.45 -10.74 2.82
N SER A 176 0.35 -10.02 2.60
CA SER A 176 -0.35 -10.00 1.31
C SER A 176 0.48 -9.30 0.24
N LEU A 177 1.07 -8.15 0.58
CA LEU A 177 1.90 -7.36 -0.31
C LEU A 177 3.19 -8.08 -0.69
N GLU A 178 3.85 -8.75 0.28
CA GLU A 178 5.07 -9.52 0.06
C GLU A 178 4.87 -10.61 -0.99
N LYS A 179 3.79 -11.40 -0.88
CA LYS A 179 3.48 -12.47 -1.84
C LYS A 179 3.36 -11.94 -3.26
N VAL A 180 2.67 -10.80 -3.45
CA VAL A 180 2.47 -10.21 -4.77
C VAL A 180 3.74 -9.56 -5.31
N LEU A 181 4.53 -8.91 -4.46
CA LEU A 181 5.82 -8.34 -4.87
C LEU A 181 6.83 -9.41 -5.26
N ILE A 182 6.83 -10.58 -4.61
CA ILE A 182 7.61 -11.74 -5.05
C ILE A 182 7.24 -12.13 -6.49
N MET A 183 5.95 -12.27 -6.79
CA MET A 183 5.50 -12.59 -8.16
C MET A 183 5.86 -11.51 -9.17
N ILE A 184 5.83 -10.23 -8.79
CA ILE A 184 6.29 -9.11 -9.62
C ILE A 184 7.80 -9.21 -9.88
N GLY A 185 8.59 -9.53 -8.85
CA GLY A 185 10.03 -9.72 -8.96
C GLY A 185 10.38 -10.90 -9.86
N GLU A 186 9.72 -12.05 -9.68
CA GLU A 186 9.85 -13.21 -10.56
C GLU A 186 9.45 -12.89 -12.01
N ARG A 187 8.42 -12.05 -12.21
CA ARG A 187 7.99 -11.63 -13.54
C ARG A 187 9.03 -10.73 -14.25
N ILE A 188 9.78 -9.92 -13.51
CA ILE A 188 10.80 -9.01 -14.06
C ILE A 188 12.13 -9.74 -14.27
N TYR A 189 12.59 -10.50 -13.27
CA TYR A 189 13.92 -11.11 -13.28
C TYR A 189 13.96 -12.56 -13.77
N GLY A 190 12.81 -13.24 -13.83
CA GLY A 190 12.77 -14.68 -14.09
C GLY A 190 13.62 -15.46 -13.08
N ASP A 191 14.47 -16.36 -13.59
CA ASP A 191 15.32 -17.24 -12.78
C ASP A 191 16.37 -16.48 -11.93
N GLU A 192 16.70 -15.24 -12.29
CA GLU A 192 17.67 -14.42 -11.58
C GLU A 192 17.11 -13.81 -10.29
N PHE A 193 15.79 -13.84 -10.08
CA PHE A 193 15.15 -13.16 -8.95
C PHE A 193 15.74 -13.55 -7.59
N ARG A 194 16.01 -14.85 -7.38
CA ARG A 194 16.56 -15.35 -6.12
C ARG A 194 17.97 -14.85 -5.81
N GLN A 195 18.72 -14.38 -6.81
CA GLN A 195 20.06 -13.83 -6.64
C GLN A 195 20.00 -12.33 -6.27
N LYS A 196 18.85 -11.69 -6.48
CA LYS A 196 18.62 -10.25 -6.27
C LYS A 196 18.11 -9.89 -4.87
N ILE A 197 17.52 -10.84 -4.13
CA ILE A 197 16.76 -10.59 -2.87
C ILE A 197 17.37 -11.23 -1.62
#